data_AF-A0A9D0VBL4-F1
#
_entry.id   AF-A0A9D0VBL4-F1
#
_cell.length_a   1.000
_cell.length_b   1.000
_cell.length_c   1.000
_cell.angle_alpha   90.00
_cell.angle_beta   90.00
_cell.angle_gamma   90.00
#
_symmetry.space_group_name_H-M   'P 1'
#
loop_
_entity.id
_entity.type
_entity.pdbx_description
1 polymer ?
#
loop_
_entity_poly.entity_id
_entity_poly.type
_entity_poly.pdbx_seq_one_letter_code
_entity_poly.pdbx_strand_id
1 'polypeptide(L)'
;MIFVLSVAASGAEPFRAPIEEISHPRYEDGAHRPVAWGEVRSLARGSEAARRVRARRLGRTVLRVTFAGVTGLEVAATWSLARDDNFAALPLGAQAGMTGLCAVLLWTSLPQQRLEDRALLLHGANQVLVQP
;
A
#
# COMPACT_ATOMS: atom_id res chain seq x y z
N MET A 1 44.44 5.29 -44.23
CA MET A 1 44.36 6.16 -43.04
C MET A 1 43.12 5.74 -42.27
N ILE A 2 43.30 4.96 -41.20
CA ILE A 2 42.23 4.50 -40.30
C ILE A 2 42.30 5.43 -39.07
N PHE A 3 41.18 5.96 -38.58
CA PHE A 3 40.85 6.21 -37.15
C PHE A 3 39.44 6.81 -37.12
N VAL A 4 38.37 6.03 -36.85
CA VAL A 4 37.81 5.54 -35.57
C VAL A 4 36.51 6.28 -35.29
N LEU A 5 35.40 5.52 -35.36
CA LEU A 5 34.09 5.90 -34.86
C LEU A 5 34.20 6.28 -33.38
N SER A 6 33.83 7.51 -33.02
CA SER A 6 33.41 7.83 -31.66
C SER A 6 32.05 7.17 -31.40
N VAL A 7 32.07 5.93 -30.94
CA VAL A 7 30.93 5.36 -30.21
C VAL A 7 30.82 6.16 -28.93
N ALA A 8 29.81 7.04 -28.87
CA ALA A 8 29.41 7.68 -27.64
C ALA A 8 29.17 6.59 -26.60
N ALA A 9 30.00 6.58 -25.56
CA ALA A 9 29.81 5.73 -24.41
C ALA A 9 28.39 5.96 -23.89
N SER A 10 27.54 4.94 -24.02
CA SER A 10 26.30 4.85 -23.28
C SER A 10 26.68 4.99 -21.81
N GLY A 11 26.22 6.05 -21.15
CA GLY A 11 26.38 6.23 -19.72
C GLY A 11 25.68 5.10 -19.00
N ALA A 12 26.39 4.01 -18.76
CA ALA A 12 25.98 2.98 -17.82
C ALA A 12 26.04 3.63 -16.43
N GLU A 13 24.87 3.96 -15.88
CA GLU A 13 24.75 4.33 -14.48
C GLU A 13 25.38 3.22 -13.63
N PRO A 14 26.26 3.55 -12.67
CA PRO A 14 26.93 2.52 -11.89
C PRO A 14 25.90 1.75 -11.07
N PHE A 15 25.87 0.43 -11.28
CA PHE A 15 25.18 -0.55 -10.45
C PHE A 15 25.29 -0.15 -8.97
N ARG A 16 24.15 0.23 -8.37
CA ARG A 16 24.10 0.60 -6.95
C ARG A 16 23.71 -0.63 -6.15
N ALA A 17 24.49 -0.89 -5.09
CA ALA A 17 24.18 -1.97 -4.17
C ALA A 17 22.76 -1.80 -3.58
N PRO A 18 22.03 -2.90 -3.37
CA PRO A 18 20.64 -2.86 -2.93
C PRO A 18 20.50 -2.18 -1.56
N ILE A 19 19.34 -1.57 -1.33
CA ILE A 19 18.98 -0.96 -0.06
C ILE A 19 18.39 -2.04 0.87
N GLU A 20 18.89 -2.10 2.09
CA GLU A 20 18.43 -3.03 3.14
C GLU A 20 17.72 -2.28 4.28
N GLU A 21 16.72 -2.93 4.88
CA GLU A 21 16.05 -2.43 6.09
C GLU A 21 16.65 -3.09 7.33
N ILE A 22 17.37 -2.31 8.15
CA ILE A 22 18.07 -2.83 9.35
C ILE A 22 17.14 -2.85 10.55
N SER A 23 16.45 -1.73 10.79
CA SER A 23 15.44 -1.62 11.83
C SER A 23 14.55 -0.43 11.49
N HIS A 24 13.26 -0.65 11.24
CA HIS A 24 12.38 0.43 10.83
C HIS A 24 12.43 1.61 11.84
N PRO A 25 12.67 2.87 11.40
CA PRO A 25 12.72 3.38 10.03
C PRO A 25 14.13 3.61 9.45
N ARG A 26 15.12 2.78 9.80
CA ARG A 26 16.51 2.82 9.32
C ARG A 26 16.71 1.92 8.11
N TYR A 27 17.17 2.53 7.04
CA TYR A 27 17.53 1.88 5.77
C TYR A 27 18.98 2.21 5.46
N GLU A 28 19.72 1.27 4.91
CA GLU A 28 21.11 1.48 4.47
C GLU A 28 21.29 1.01 3.03
N ASP A 29 22.16 1.69 2.27
CA ASP A 29 22.65 1.19 1.00
C ASP A 29 23.81 0.19 1.21
N GLY A 30 24.27 -0.48 0.16
CA GLY A 30 25.41 -1.39 0.30
C GLY A 30 26.77 -0.73 0.58
N ALA A 31 26.82 0.59 0.82
CA ALA A 31 27.97 1.29 1.37
C ALA A 31 27.78 1.65 2.86
N HIS A 32 26.77 1.07 3.52
CA HIS A 32 26.38 1.35 4.91
C HIS A 32 26.04 2.83 5.16
N ARG A 33 25.55 3.53 4.14
CA ARG A 33 25.10 4.90 4.30
C ARG A 33 23.61 4.91 4.64
N PRO A 34 23.19 5.73 5.61
CA PRO A 34 21.77 5.84 5.95
C PRO A 34 21.00 6.44 4.77
N VAL A 35 19.95 5.74 4.34
CA VAL A 35 19.04 6.17 3.28
C VAL A 35 17.71 6.59 3.91
N ALA A 36 17.23 7.78 3.53
CA ALA A 36 15.92 8.23 3.99
C ALA A 36 14.80 7.47 3.28
N TRP A 37 13.71 7.15 3.98
CA TRP A 37 12.54 6.51 3.37
C TRP A 37 11.95 7.30 2.20
N GLY A 38 12.08 8.64 2.22
CA GLY A 38 11.68 9.50 1.11
C GLY A 38 12.41 9.17 -0.19
N GLU A 39 13.69 8.81 -0.10
CA GLU A 39 14.56 8.42 -1.21
C GLU A 39 14.22 7.02 -1.74
N VAL A 40 14.04 6.05 -0.84
CA VAL A 40 13.53 4.69 -1.19
C VAL A 40 12.21 4.81 -1.96
N ARG A 41 11.30 5.66 -1.48
CA ARG A 41 10.01 5.88 -2.12
C ARG A 41 10.15 6.58 -3.47
N SER A 42 11.07 7.53 -3.63
CA SER A 42 11.30 8.17 -4.94
C SER A 42 11.90 7.21 -5.94
N LEU A 43 12.84 6.35 -5.53
CA LEU A 43 13.44 5.31 -6.39
C LEU A 43 12.39 4.30 -6.85
N ALA A 44 11.47 3.92 -5.96
CA ALA A 44 10.36 3.06 -6.35
C ALA A 44 9.30 3.77 -7.24
N ARG A 45 9.34 5.10 -7.43
CA ARG A 45 8.35 5.79 -8.29
C ARG A 45 8.54 5.35 -9.73
N GLY A 46 7.49 4.77 -10.31
CA GLY A 46 7.51 4.27 -11.68
C GLY A 46 7.72 2.76 -11.77
N SER A 47 8.18 2.11 -10.69
CA SER A 47 8.23 0.65 -10.61
C SER A 47 6.83 0.02 -10.67
N GLU A 48 6.75 -1.22 -11.19
CA GLU A 48 5.52 -2.00 -11.14
C GLU A 48 5.06 -2.24 -9.69
N ALA A 49 5.99 -2.40 -8.75
CA ALA A 49 5.69 -2.54 -7.34
C ALA A 49 4.91 -1.32 -6.79
N ALA A 50 5.32 -0.09 -7.15
CA ALA A 50 4.58 1.11 -6.75
C ALA A 50 3.17 1.17 -7.35
N ARG A 51 2.99 0.72 -8.59
CA ARG A 51 1.65 0.61 -9.22
C ARG A 51 0.77 -0.39 -8.48
N ARG A 52 1.30 -1.57 -8.16
CA ARG A 52 0.59 -2.61 -7.40
C ARG A 52 0.20 -2.12 -6.00
N VAL A 53 1.09 -1.45 -5.29
CA VAL A 53 0.81 -0.87 -3.97
C VAL A 53 -0.30 0.19 -4.04
N ARG A 54 -0.26 1.08 -5.03
CA ARG A 54 -1.34 2.07 -5.25
C ARG A 54 -2.69 1.39 -5.48
N ALA A 55 -2.76 0.42 -6.40
CA ALA A 55 -3.99 -0.31 -6.68
C ALA A 55 -4.53 -1.02 -5.41
N ARG A 56 -3.66 -1.69 -4.65
CA ARG A 56 -4.04 -2.33 -3.37
C ARG A 56 -4.56 -1.32 -2.35
N ARG A 57 -3.95 -0.14 -2.24
CA ARG A 57 -4.39 0.91 -1.31
C ARG A 57 -5.75 1.47 -1.68
N LEU A 58 -5.97 1.70 -2.98
CA LEU A 58 -7.27 2.15 -3.49
C LEU A 58 -8.35 1.10 -3.21
N GLY A 59 -8.12 -0.16 -3.58
CA GLY A 59 -9.07 -1.25 -3.33
C GLY A 59 -9.44 -1.37 -1.85
N ARG A 60 -8.46 -1.30 -0.94
CA ARG A 60 -8.70 -1.32 0.51
C ARG A 60 -9.43 -0.09 1.02
N THR A 61 -9.13 1.09 0.48
CA THR A 61 -9.81 2.34 0.88
C THR A 61 -11.26 2.31 0.45
N VAL A 62 -11.53 1.86 -0.78
CA VAL A 62 -12.89 1.66 -1.29
C VAL A 62 -13.63 0.67 -0.39
N LEU A 63 -13.05 -0.50 -0.10
CA LEU A 63 -13.67 -1.48 0.79
C LEU A 63 -14.02 -0.88 2.16
N ARG A 64 -13.10 -0.15 2.80
CA ARG A 64 -13.35 0.49 4.11
C ARG A 64 -14.50 1.48 4.05
N VAL A 65 -14.51 2.35 3.04
CA VAL A 65 -15.55 3.36 2.88
C VAL A 65 -16.90 2.71 2.60
N THR A 66 -16.92 1.69 1.73
CA THR A 66 -18.15 0.95 1.42
C THR A 66 -18.71 0.26 2.65
N PHE A 67 -17.91 -0.53 3.38
CA PHE A 67 -18.39 -1.21 4.59
C PHE A 67 -18.84 -0.21 5.65
N ALA A 68 -18.07 0.84 5.93
CA ALA A 68 -18.47 1.85 6.90
C ALA A 68 -19.77 2.58 6.50
N GLY A 69 -19.92 2.90 5.21
CA GLY A 69 -21.12 3.55 4.68
C GLY A 69 -22.34 2.64 4.77
N VAL A 70 -22.22 1.38 4.33
CA VAL A 70 -23.32 0.39 4.40
C VAL A 70 -23.72 0.15 5.85
N THR A 71 -22.77 -0.04 6.78
CA THR A 71 -23.09 -0.17 8.20
C THR A 71 -23.87 1.03 8.73
N GLY A 72 -23.47 2.26 8.38
CA GLY A 72 -24.20 3.46 8.80
C GLY A 72 -25.65 3.49 8.30
N LEU A 73 -25.86 3.12 7.04
CA LEU A 73 -27.20 3.00 6.45
C LEU A 73 -28.02 1.89 7.12
N GLU A 74 -27.43 0.73 7.35
CA GLU A 74 -28.09 -0.40 8.00
C GLU A 74 -28.49 -0.05 9.43
N VAL A 75 -27.62 0.59 10.21
CA VAL A 75 -27.94 1.06 11.57
C VAL A 75 -29.07 2.08 11.56
N ALA A 76 -29.07 3.03 10.62
CA ALA A 76 -30.15 4.02 10.51
C ALA A 76 -31.49 3.36 10.15
N ALA A 77 -31.49 2.39 9.23
CA ALA A 77 -32.67 1.62 8.87
C ALA A 77 -33.17 0.76 10.04
N THR A 78 -32.27 0.06 10.75
CA THR A 78 -32.60 -0.69 11.97
C THR A 78 -33.22 0.22 13.02
N TRP A 79 -32.66 1.42 13.24
CA TRP A 79 -33.19 2.38 14.19
C TRP A 79 -34.60 2.84 13.82
N SER A 80 -34.86 3.12 12.54
CA SER A 80 -36.20 3.48 12.07
C SER A 80 -37.20 2.35 12.32
N LEU A 81 -36.84 1.11 11.94
CA LEU A 81 -37.70 -0.06 12.12
C LEU A 81 -37.95 -0.39 13.60
N ALA A 82 -36.94 -0.24 14.45
CA ALA A 82 -37.06 -0.47 15.89
C ALA A 82 -37.99 0.56 16.55
N ARG A 83 -37.97 1.82 16.08
CA ARG A 83 -38.89 2.86 16.56
C ARG A 83 -40.35 2.57 16.19
N ASP A 84 -40.56 1.87 15.07
CA ASP A 84 -41.89 1.49 14.58
C ASP A 84 -42.34 0.10 15.11
N ASP A 85 -41.67 -0.46 16.13
CA ASP A 85 -41.90 -1.81 16.67
C ASP A 85 -41.94 -2.92 15.60
N ASN A 86 -41.22 -2.71 14.50
CA ASN A 86 -41.20 -3.65 13.39
C ASN A 86 -40.24 -4.82 13.70
N PHE A 87 -40.76 -6.05 13.65
CA PHE A 87 -39.99 -7.26 13.92
C PHE A 87 -38.76 -7.43 13.00
N ALA A 88 -38.78 -6.81 11.81
CA ALA A 88 -37.65 -6.82 10.87
C ALA A 88 -36.42 -6.05 11.39
N ALA A 89 -36.56 -5.24 12.45
CA ALA A 89 -35.44 -4.53 13.08
C ALA A 89 -34.37 -5.50 13.63
N LEU A 90 -34.78 -6.64 14.18
CA LEU A 90 -33.86 -7.64 14.75
C LEU A 90 -32.92 -8.27 13.70
N PRO A 91 -33.43 -8.88 12.61
CA PRO A 91 -32.54 -9.45 11.58
C PRO A 91 -31.70 -8.38 10.88
N LEU A 92 -32.25 -7.18 10.63
CA LEU A 92 -31.49 -6.09 10.03
C LEU A 92 -30.39 -5.57 10.97
N GLY A 93 -30.65 -5.49 12.27
CA GLY A 93 -29.65 -5.11 13.27
C GLY A 93 -28.52 -6.13 13.39
N ALA A 94 -28.84 -7.42 13.31
CA ALA A 94 -27.81 -8.47 13.27
C ALA A 94 -26.92 -8.35 12.02
N GLN A 95 -27.53 -8.09 10.85
CA GLN A 95 -26.79 -7.82 9.61
C GLN A 95 -25.89 -6.59 9.75
N ALA A 96 -26.43 -5.47 10.26
CA ALA A 96 -25.69 -4.24 10.51
C ALA A 96 -24.46 -4.48 11.40
N GLY A 97 -24.62 -5.29 12.44
CA GLY A 97 -23.54 -5.70 13.33
C GLY A 97 -22.43 -6.48 12.59
N MET A 98 -22.80 -7.43 11.72
CA MET A 98 -21.83 -8.18 10.92
C MET A 98 -21.09 -7.31 9.91
N THR A 99 -21.82 -6.44 9.20
CA THR A 99 -21.20 -5.46 8.27
C THR A 99 -20.25 -4.53 9.01
N GLY A 100 -20.65 -4.05 10.19
CA GLY A 100 -19.83 -3.19 11.04
C GLY A 100 -18.57 -3.87 11.54
N LEU A 101 -18.67 -5.15 11.93
CA LEU A 101 -17.52 -5.96 12.31
C LEU A 101 -16.53 -6.10 11.14
N CYS A 102 -17.01 -6.36 9.92
CA CYS A 102 -16.16 -6.37 8.73
C CYS A 102 -15.46 -5.03 8.51
N ALA A 103 -16.17 -3.91 8.70
CA ALA A 103 -15.56 -2.58 8.64
C ALA A 103 -14.41 -2.44 9.64
N VAL A 104 -14.63 -2.83 10.90
CA VAL A 104 -13.62 -2.77 11.97
C VAL A 104 -12.40 -3.63 11.64
N LEU A 105 -12.59 -4.87 11.17
CA LEU A 105 -11.48 -5.75 10.79
C LEU A 105 -10.65 -5.19 9.62
N LEU A 106 -11.28 -4.48 8.69
CA LEU A 106 -10.55 -3.76 7.63
C LEU A 106 -9.70 -2.60 8.18
N TRP A 107 -10.10 -1.99 9.30
CA TRP A 107 -9.32 -0.94 9.96
C TRP A 107 -8.19 -1.49 10.82
N THR A 108 -8.42 -2.56 11.60
CA THR A 108 -7.41 -3.14 12.48
C THR A 108 -6.24 -3.77 11.72
N SER A 109 -6.45 -4.23 10.48
CA SER A 109 -5.41 -4.77 9.60
C SER A 109 -4.45 -3.71 9.01
N LEU A 110 -4.67 -2.41 9.27
CA LEU A 110 -3.85 -1.31 8.76
C LEU A 110 -2.34 -1.40 9.06
N PRO A 111 -1.90 -1.72 10.30
CA PRO A 111 -0.48 -1.71 10.63
C PRO A 111 0.30 -2.75 9.82
N GLN A 112 -0.17 -4.00 9.80
CA GLN A 112 0.45 -5.09 9.05
C GLN A 112 0.51 -4.79 7.56
N GLN A 113 -0.61 -4.32 7.00
CA GLN A 113 -0.71 -3.90 5.61
C GLN A 113 0.28 -2.81 5.20
N ARG A 114 0.62 -1.89 6.12
CA ARG A 114 1.62 -0.85 5.86
C ARG A 114 3.02 -1.44 5.80
N LEU A 115 3.32 -2.47 6.59
CA LEU A 115 4.60 -3.16 6.55
C LEU A 115 4.76 -3.92 5.21
N GLU A 116 3.74 -4.65 4.79
CA GLU A 116 3.74 -5.37 3.50
C GLU A 116 3.91 -4.42 2.31
N ASP A 117 3.17 -3.31 2.29
CA ASP A 117 3.31 -2.28 1.24
C ASP A 117 4.73 -1.68 1.20
N ARG A 118 5.38 -1.53 2.36
CA ARG A 118 6.74 -0.98 2.46
C ARG A 118 7.77 -1.97 1.92
N ALA A 119 7.69 -3.23 2.32
CA ALA A 119 8.57 -4.28 1.81
C ALA A 119 8.49 -4.40 0.29
N LEU A 120 7.28 -4.29 -0.29
CA LEU A 120 7.10 -4.27 -1.74
C LEU A 120 7.73 -3.05 -2.41
N LEU A 121 7.63 -1.87 -1.79
CA LEU A 121 8.26 -0.66 -2.32
C LEU A 121 9.79 -0.73 -2.25
N LEU A 122 10.35 -1.30 -1.17
CA LEU A 122 11.78 -1.54 -1.05
C LEU A 122 12.27 -2.50 -2.14
N HIS A 123 11.53 -3.60 -2.37
CA HIS A 123 11.82 -4.52 -3.46
C HIS A 123 11.79 -3.82 -4.83
N GLY A 124 10.78 -2.97 -5.07
CA GLY A 124 10.68 -2.18 -6.29
C GLY A 124 11.81 -1.17 -6.48
N ALA A 125 12.28 -0.53 -5.39
CA ALA A 125 13.44 0.36 -5.43
C ALA A 125 14.71 -0.40 -5.80
N ASN A 126 14.94 -1.57 -5.21
CA ASN A 126 16.11 -2.39 -5.48
C ASN A 126 16.10 -2.96 -6.92
N GLN A 127 14.94 -3.28 -7.49
CA GLN A 127 14.83 -3.66 -8.89
C GLN A 127 15.28 -2.54 -9.84
N VAL A 128 14.99 -1.28 -9.51
CA VAL A 128 15.44 -0.12 -10.30
C VAL A 128 16.95 0.09 -10.17
N LEU A 129 17.53 -0.13 -8.99
CA LEU A 129 18.97 0.04 -8.74
C LEU A 129 19.84 -1.05 -9.38
N VAL A 130 19.29 -2.24 -9.58
CA VAL A 130 19.98 -3.43 -10.10
C VAL A 130 19.86 -3.55 -11.63
N GLN A 131 18.88 -2.88 -12.26
CA GLN A 131 18.74 -2.87 -13.72
C GLN A 131 19.74 -1.89 -14.35
N PRO A 132 20.53 -2.33 -15.36
CA PRO A 132 21.53 -1.50 -16.03
C PRO A 132 20.94 -0.42 -16.96
#